data_AF-A0A6G8RYH6-F1
#
_entry.id   AF-A0A6G8RYH6-F1
#
_cell.length_a   1.000
_cell.length_b   1.000
_cell.length_c   1.000
_cell.angle_alpha   90.00
_cell.angle_beta   90.00
_cell.angle_gamma   90.00
#
_symmetry.space_group_name_H-M   'P 1'
#
loop_
_entity.id
_entity.type
_entity.pdbx_description
1 polymer ?
#
loop_
_entity_poly.entity_id
_entity_poly.type
_entity_poly.pdbx_seq_one_letter_code
_entity_poly.pdbx_strand_id
1 'polypeptide(L)'
;MRFTLTSRLFMTALIASVVCVSACSPKNEKSEYAKTDSADASDELKQQIEAKPVKVFAITPEDANDIALLEQYDQNFNEVSAALENDLKELEAQGNLTEDMKNQRKRDLIQSSLNMLKELDLKTEQGRYIQGLFALYWENQMDVYSELVNSPENDLQDPTDAVKGMGDYYTAEAQLKHWKSQQK
;
A
#
# COMPACT_ATOMS: atom_id res chain seq x y z
N MET A 1 48.36 -26.95 8.57
CA MET A 1 48.83 -28.07 7.70
C MET A 1 47.86 -29.22 7.83
N ARG A 2 47.51 -29.82 6.67
CA ARG A 2 46.95 -31.18 6.43
C ARG A 2 45.59 -31.23 5.70
N PHE A 3 45.75 -31.47 4.40
CA PHE A 3 45.00 -32.37 3.51
C PHE A 3 43.52 -32.08 3.21
N THR A 4 43.33 -31.39 2.09
CA THR A 4 42.17 -31.50 1.20
C THR A 4 42.18 -32.87 0.51
N LEU A 5 41.09 -33.62 0.62
CA LEU A 5 40.83 -34.78 -0.25
C LEU A 5 39.68 -34.42 -1.19
N THR A 6 40.03 -34.14 -2.44
CA THR A 6 39.10 -34.02 -3.56
C THR A 6 38.57 -35.40 -3.92
N SER A 7 37.25 -35.56 -3.97
CA SER A 7 36.62 -36.60 -4.79
C SER A 7 35.46 -35.99 -5.54
N ARG A 8 35.65 -35.84 -6.85
CA ARG A 8 34.56 -35.62 -7.80
C ARG A 8 33.97 -36.99 -8.12
N LEU A 9 32.68 -37.19 -7.88
CA LEU A 9 31.90 -38.07 -8.74
C LEU A 9 30.47 -37.54 -8.85
N PHE A 10 30.07 -37.36 -10.10
CA PHE A 10 28.77 -36.96 -10.56
C PHE A 10 27.70 -37.99 -10.19
N MET A 11 26.50 -37.55 -9.81
CA MET A 11 25.29 -38.12 -10.40
C MET A 11 24.12 -37.15 -10.32
N THR A 12 23.64 -36.84 -11.52
CA THR A 12 22.47 -36.05 -11.89
C THR A 12 21.21 -36.59 -11.22
N ALA A 13 20.51 -35.76 -10.44
CA ALA A 13 19.14 -36.02 -10.06
C ALA A 13 18.22 -35.72 -11.26
N LEU A 14 17.58 -36.76 -11.76
CA LEU A 14 16.62 -36.77 -12.87
C LEU A 14 15.37 -35.95 -12.53
N ILE A 15 15.01 -35.06 -13.45
CA ILE A 15 13.71 -34.41 -13.55
C ILE A 15 12.72 -35.47 -14.05
N ALA A 16 11.62 -35.70 -13.31
CA ALA A 16 10.47 -36.43 -13.80
C ALA A 16 9.21 -35.63 -13.48
N SER A 17 8.88 -34.72 -14.40
CA SER A 17 7.58 -34.08 -14.50
C SER A 17 6.56 -35.12 -14.97
N VAL A 18 5.58 -35.45 -14.13
CA VAL A 18 4.38 -36.15 -14.59
C VAL A 18 3.28 -35.10 -14.73
N VAL A 19 3.06 -34.68 -15.98
CA VAL A 19 1.86 -33.95 -16.39
C VAL A 19 0.81 -35.00 -16.74
N CYS A 20 -0.20 -35.16 -15.89
CA CYS A 20 -1.41 -35.91 -16.26
C CYS A 20 -2.38 -34.95 -16.94
N VAL A 21 -2.40 -34.96 -18.28
CA VAL A 21 -3.50 -34.40 -19.07
C VAL A 21 -4.52 -35.51 -19.29
N SER A 22 -5.63 -35.47 -18.57
CA SER A 22 -6.80 -36.31 -18.87
C SER A 22 -7.77 -35.54 -19.76
N ALA A 23 -7.78 -36.00 -21.02
CA ALA A 23 -8.71 -35.85 -22.14
C ALA A 23 -10.09 -35.17 -21.93
N CYS A 24 -10.40 -34.27 -22.87
CA CYS A 24 -11.75 -33.83 -23.22
C CYS A 24 -12.61 -34.96 -23.81
N SER A 25 -13.94 -34.90 -23.59
CA SER A 25 -14.97 -35.22 -24.59
C SER A 25 -16.35 -34.67 -24.18
N PRO A 26 -17.29 -34.47 -25.13
CA PRO A 26 -18.12 -33.26 -25.21
C PRO A 26 -19.59 -33.39 -24.75
N LYS A 27 -20.21 -32.20 -24.59
CA LYS A 27 -21.65 -31.84 -24.63
C LYS A 27 -22.62 -32.66 -23.78
N ASN A 28 -23.16 -32.00 -22.75
CA ASN A 28 -24.61 -31.98 -22.56
C ASN A 28 -25.04 -30.65 -21.95
N GLU A 29 -25.89 -29.91 -22.67
CA GLU A 29 -26.60 -28.77 -22.14
C GLU A 29 -27.59 -29.26 -21.08
N LYS A 30 -27.47 -28.74 -19.86
CA LYS A 30 -28.62 -28.53 -18.97
C LYS A 30 -28.31 -27.33 -18.10
N SER A 31 -29.04 -26.26 -18.39
CA SER A 31 -29.24 -25.09 -17.56
C SER A 31 -29.60 -25.50 -16.14
N GLU A 32 -28.79 -25.13 -15.16
CA GLU A 32 -29.23 -25.00 -13.78
C GLU A 32 -28.39 -23.92 -13.09
N TYR A 33 -29.10 -22.88 -12.66
CA TYR A 33 -28.77 -21.92 -11.61
C TYR A 33 -27.42 -21.22 -11.72
N ALA A 34 -27.48 -19.96 -12.19
CA ALA A 34 -26.50 -18.94 -11.88
C ALA A 34 -26.24 -18.96 -10.37
N LYS A 35 -25.12 -19.59 -9.98
CA LYS A 35 -24.43 -19.21 -8.76
C LYS A 35 -24.00 -17.78 -8.98
N THR A 36 -24.60 -16.87 -8.25
CA THR A 36 -23.94 -15.63 -7.85
C THR A 36 -22.60 -16.04 -7.28
N ASP A 37 -21.54 -15.84 -8.06
CA ASP A 37 -20.17 -15.92 -7.58
C ASP A 37 -20.06 -14.93 -6.43
N SER A 38 -20.02 -15.46 -5.22
CA SER A 38 -19.47 -14.74 -4.08
C SER A 38 -18.02 -14.44 -4.45
N ALA A 39 -17.72 -13.17 -4.73
CA ALA A 39 -16.33 -12.73 -4.72
C ALA A 39 -15.69 -13.24 -3.43
N ASP A 40 -14.61 -13.99 -3.57
CA ASP A 40 -13.85 -14.52 -2.43
C ASP A 40 -13.36 -13.29 -1.64
N ALA A 41 -13.50 -13.28 -0.31
CA ALA A 41 -13.05 -12.16 0.53
C ALA A 41 -11.55 -11.86 0.30
N SER A 42 -10.79 -12.87 -0.13
CA SER A 42 -9.40 -12.71 -0.58
C SER A 42 -9.24 -11.85 -1.84
N ASP A 43 -10.17 -11.93 -2.80
CA ASP A 43 -10.11 -11.16 -4.05
C ASP A 43 -10.47 -9.69 -3.78
N GLU A 44 -11.40 -9.43 -2.87
CA GLU A 44 -11.75 -8.08 -2.43
C GLU A 44 -10.59 -7.41 -1.69
N LEU A 45 -9.95 -8.12 -0.74
CA LEU A 45 -8.77 -7.63 -0.04
C LEU A 45 -7.62 -7.30 -1.00
N LYS A 46 -7.40 -8.17 -1.99
CA LYS A 46 -6.38 -7.97 -3.01
C LYS A 46 -6.64 -6.71 -3.84
N GLN A 47 -7.88 -6.48 -4.26
CA GLN A 47 -8.24 -5.27 -5.00
C GLN A 47 -8.03 -3.98 -4.19
N GLN A 48 -8.21 -4.03 -2.87
CA GLN A 48 -7.99 -2.86 -2.00
C GLN A 48 -6.52 -2.47 -1.85
N ILE A 49 -5.58 -3.37 -2.08
CA ILE A 49 -4.14 -3.12 -1.93
C ILE A 49 -3.39 -3.03 -3.27
N GLU A 50 -4.01 -3.41 -4.39
CA GLU A 50 -3.38 -3.34 -5.70
C GLU A 50 -3.37 -1.92 -6.26
N ALA A 51 -2.21 -1.49 -6.74
CA ALA A 51 -2.08 -0.23 -7.47
C ALA A 51 -2.83 -0.32 -8.82
N LYS A 52 -3.56 0.75 -9.15
CA LYS A 52 -4.18 0.92 -10.47
C LYS A 52 -3.10 1.20 -11.52
N PRO A 53 -3.35 0.88 -12.80
CA PRO A 53 -2.43 1.23 -13.88
C PRO A 53 -2.13 2.72 -13.94
N VAL A 54 -0.88 3.06 -14.25
CA VAL A 54 -0.43 4.44 -14.44
C VAL A 54 -1.21 5.10 -15.58
N LYS A 55 -1.92 6.18 -15.28
CA LYS A 55 -2.56 7.07 -16.26
C LYS A 55 -1.52 8.01 -16.87
N VAL A 56 -1.61 8.21 -18.19
CA VAL A 56 -0.77 9.16 -18.94
C VAL A 56 -1.39 10.57 -18.87
N PHE A 57 -0.54 11.56 -18.64
CA PHE A 57 -0.89 12.98 -18.68
C PHE A 57 0.03 13.72 -19.66
N ALA A 58 -0.36 14.92 -20.05
CA ALA A 58 0.51 15.79 -20.85
C ALA A 58 1.64 16.35 -19.99
N ILE A 59 2.85 16.40 -20.56
CA ILE A 59 4.00 17.08 -19.94
C ILE A 59 3.74 18.59 -19.95
N THR A 60 4.02 19.25 -18.83
CA THR A 60 3.84 20.70 -18.71
C THR A 60 5.12 21.38 -18.18
N PRO A 61 5.27 22.70 -18.39
CA PRO A 61 6.37 23.47 -17.80
C PRO A 61 6.39 23.48 -16.27
N GLU A 62 5.25 23.23 -15.62
CA GLU A 62 5.10 23.25 -14.15
C GLU A 62 5.42 21.89 -13.52
N ASP A 63 5.69 20.85 -14.32
CA ASP A 63 5.91 19.48 -13.82
C ASP A 63 7.04 19.42 -12.79
N ALA A 64 8.17 20.08 -13.06
CA ALA A 64 9.31 20.10 -12.15
C ALA A 64 8.98 20.74 -10.80
N ASN A 65 8.14 21.78 -10.79
CA ASN A 65 7.70 22.45 -9.57
C ASN A 65 6.76 21.56 -8.74
N ASP A 66 5.72 21.01 -9.37
CA ASP A 66 4.75 20.16 -8.68
C ASP A 66 5.39 18.87 -8.14
N ILE A 67 6.33 18.26 -8.88
CA ILE A 67 7.11 17.13 -8.40
C ILE A 67 7.91 17.51 -7.15
N ALA A 68 8.59 18.66 -7.17
CA ALA A 68 9.37 19.11 -6.01
C ALA A 68 8.49 19.35 -4.77
N LEU A 69 7.28 19.90 -4.94
CA LEU A 69 6.32 20.07 -3.86
C LEU A 69 5.88 18.72 -3.25
N LEU A 70 5.59 17.72 -4.10
CA LEU A 70 5.23 16.37 -3.66
C LEU A 70 6.41 15.64 -2.98
N GLU A 71 7.63 15.81 -3.47
CA GLU A 71 8.83 15.25 -2.84
C GLU A 71 9.13 15.90 -1.48
N GLN A 72 8.97 17.22 -1.38
CA GLN A 72 9.12 17.93 -0.10
C GLN A 72 8.05 17.48 0.90
N TYR A 73 6.82 17.27 0.44
CA TYR A 73 5.76 16.70 1.27
C TYR A 73 6.15 15.32 1.83
N ASP A 74 6.63 14.41 0.98
CA ASP A 74 7.06 13.07 1.40
C ASP A 74 8.24 13.14 2.39
N GLN A 75 9.21 14.02 2.16
CA GLN A 75 10.31 14.25 3.09
C GLN A 75 9.82 14.71 4.46
N ASN A 76 8.95 15.73 4.51
CA ASN A 76 8.37 16.22 5.75
C ASN A 76 7.58 15.12 6.49
N PHE A 77 6.79 14.33 5.76
CA PHE A 77 6.05 13.21 6.33
C PHE A 77 6.98 12.19 6.99
N ASN A 78 8.05 11.80 6.29
CA ASN A 78 9.03 10.83 6.79
C ASN A 78 9.76 11.35 8.04
N GLU A 79 10.13 12.64 8.06
CA GLU A 79 10.79 13.25 9.22
C GLU A 79 9.88 13.26 10.46
N VAL A 80 8.64 13.73 10.31
CA VAL A 80 7.69 13.81 11.43
C VAL A 80 7.28 12.41 11.89
N SER A 81 7.12 11.46 10.97
CA SER A 81 6.82 10.05 11.31
C SER A 81 7.96 9.40 12.09
N ALA A 82 9.21 9.60 11.67
CA ALA A 82 10.38 9.08 12.36
C ALA A 82 10.55 9.68 13.77
N ALA A 83 10.27 10.98 13.92
CA ALA A 83 10.25 11.64 15.23
C ALA A 83 9.20 11.01 16.14
N LEU A 84 7.97 10.82 15.65
CA LEU A 84 6.91 10.17 16.41
C LEU A 84 7.29 8.74 16.82
N GLU A 85 7.88 7.95 15.91
CA GLU A 85 8.32 6.60 16.24
C GLU A 85 9.35 6.56 17.36
N ASN A 86 10.26 7.53 17.41
CA ASN A 86 11.24 7.64 18.49
C ASN A 86 10.55 8.00 19.82
N ASP A 87 9.62 8.95 19.81
CA ASP A 87 8.85 9.33 21.00
C ASP A 87 8.03 8.16 21.55
N LEU A 88 7.40 7.37 20.67
CA LEU A 88 6.64 6.18 21.05
C LEU A 88 7.56 5.12 21.68
N LYS A 89 8.75 4.87 21.11
CA LYS A 89 9.74 3.95 21.69
C LYS A 89 10.22 4.40 23.07
N GLU A 90 10.41 5.70 23.27
CA GLU A 90 10.79 6.23 24.58
C GLU A 90 9.68 6.02 25.62
N LEU A 91 8.43 6.33 25.27
CA LEU A 91 7.28 6.09 26.14
C LEU A 91 7.09 4.61 26.48
N GLU A 92 7.31 3.72 25.50
CA GLU A 92 7.27 2.27 25.70
C GLU A 92 8.35 1.82 26.68
N ALA A 93 9.59 2.29 26.51
CA ALA A 93 10.71 1.96 27.39
C ALA A 93 10.49 2.44 28.84
N GLN A 94 9.71 3.52 29.03
CA GLN A 94 9.34 4.04 30.35
C GLN A 94 8.13 3.32 30.97
N GLY A 95 7.47 2.42 30.23
CA GLY A 95 6.22 1.78 30.67
C GLY A 95 5.01 2.72 30.70
N ASN A 96 5.10 3.85 30.00
CA ASN A 96 4.08 4.90 29.97
C ASN A 96 3.23 4.88 28.68
N LEU A 97 3.49 3.96 27.76
CA LEU A 97 2.76 3.87 26.49
C LEU A 97 1.54 2.97 26.61
N THR A 98 0.35 3.53 26.35
CA THR A 98 -0.89 2.77 26.16
C THR A 98 -1.25 2.67 24.67
N GLU A 99 -2.13 1.73 24.32
CA GLU A 99 -2.58 1.58 22.94
C GLU A 99 -3.40 2.79 22.46
N ASP A 100 -4.27 3.33 23.32
CA ASP A 100 -5.03 4.55 23.04
C ASP A 100 -4.10 5.73 22.74
N MET A 101 -2.98 5.85 23.46
CA MET A 101 -1.95 6.85 23.17
C MET A 101 -1.31 6.64 21.80
N LYS A 102 -1.00 5.40 21.41
CA LYS A 102 -0.45 5.12 20.06
C LYS A 102 -1.45 5.54 18.98
N ASN A 103 -2.71 5.13 19.11
CA ASN A 103 -3.73 5.42 18.10
C ASN A 103 -4.05 6.90 18.01
N GLN A 104 -4.13 7.59 19.16
CA GLN A 104 -4.24 9.04 19.23
C GLN A 104 -3.09 9.73 18.47
N ARG A 105 -1.85 9.34 18.75
CA ARG A 105 -0.67 9.94 18.10
C ARG A 105 -0.60 9.64 16.60
N LYS A 106 -0.98 8.43 16.18
CA LYS A 106 -1.08 8.06 14.76
C LYS A 106 -2.14 8.88 14.05
N ARG A 107 -3.32 9.06 14.66
CA ARG A 107 -4.37 9.94 14.11
C ARG A 107 -3.89 11.38 13.95
N ASP A 108 -3.21 11.92 14.95
CA ASP A 108 -2.68 13.29 14.90
C ASP A 108 -1.64 13.46 13.77
N LEU A 109 -0.76 12.47 13.58
CA LEU A 109 0.17 12.42 12.45
C LEU A 109 -0.56 12.41 11.11
N ILE A 110 -1.58 11.55 10.95
CA ILE A 110 -2.36 11.48 9.70
C ILE A 110 -3.05 12.82 9.43
N GLN A 111 -3.61 13.47 10.46
CA GLN A 111 -4.31 14.75 10.29
C GLN A 111 -3.35 15.84 9.84
N SER A 112 -2.17 15.90 10.45
CA SER A 112 -1.11 16.83 10.05
C SER A 112 -0.67 16.57 8.60
N SER A 113 -0.48 15.30 8.25
CA SER A 113 -0.07 14.88 6.90
C SER A 113 -1.12 15.21 5.84
N LEU A 114 -2.40 15.01 6.14
CA LEU A 114 -3.51 15.36 5.26
C LEU A 114 -3.61 16.88 5.05
N ASN A 115 -3.43 17.67 6.11
CA ASN A 115 -3.47 19.12 6.02
C ASN A 115 -2.31 19.65 5.15
N MET A 116 -1.08 19.21 5.41
CA MET A 116 0.09 19.58 4.60
C MET A 116 -0.11 19.21 3.12
N LEU A 117 -0.65 18.02 2.85
CA LEU A 117 -0.94 17.57 1.49
C LEU A 117 -1.96 18.47 0.79
N LYS A 118 -3.06 18.83 1.48
CA LYS A 118 -4.14 19.67 0.92
C LYS A 118 -3.70 21.12 0.68
N GLU A 119 -2.68 21.58 1.39
CA GLU A 119 -2.09 22.91 1.21
C GLU A 119 -1.14 23.00 0.01
N LEU A 120 -0.73 21.87 -0.59
CA LEU A 120 0.09 21.88 -1.80
C LEU A 120 -0.67 22.53 -2.96
N ASP A 121 -0.08 23.58 -3.52
CA ASP A 121 -0.63 24.34 -4.65
C ASP A 121 -0.14 23.78 -6.00
N LEU A 122 -0.60 22.57 -6.33
CA LEU A 122 -0.19 21.84 -7.54
C LEU A 122 -0.89 22.37 -8.80
N LYS A 123 -0.10 22.78 -9.79
CA LYS A 123 -0.56 23.46 -11.01
C LYS A 123 -0.98 22.51 -12.12
N THR A 124 -0.43 21.31 -12.15
CA THR A 124 -0.64 20.32 -13.19
C THR A 124 -1.86 19.43 -12.90
N GLU A 125 -2.45 18.84 -13.95
CA GLU A 125 -3.50 17.83 -13.78
C GLU A 125 -2.96 16.58 -13.08
N GLN A 126 -1.74 16.16 -13.44
CA GLN A 126 -1.10 14.98 -12.86
C GLN A 126 -0.78 15.18 -11.37
N GLY A 127 -0.24 16.34 -10.98
CA GLY A 127 0.00 16.69 -9.60
C GLY A 127 -1.27 16.64 -8.76
N ARG A 128 -2.35 17.30 -9.21
CA ARG A 128 -3.65 17.25 -8.50
C ARG A 128 -4.25 15.84 -8.44
N TYR A 129 -4.04 15.03 -9.47
CA TYR A 129 -4.47 13.63 -9.46
C TYR A 129 -3.73 12.82 -8.38
N ILE A 130 -2.41 12.95 -8.30
CA ILE A 130 -1.58 12.30 -7.26
C ILE A 130 -1.99 12.78 -5.87
N GLN A 131 -2.15 14.10 -5.68
CA GLN A 131 -2.62 14.69 -4.43
C GLN A 131 -3.99 14.15 -4.01
N GLY A 132 -4.93 14.02 -4.94
CA GLY A 132 -6.24 13.43 -4.67
C GLY A 132 -6.17 11.97 -4.20
N LEU A 133 -5.30 11.16 -4.81
CA LEU A 133 -5.11 9.77 -4.41
C LEU A 133 -4.51 9.65 -3.00
N PHE A 134 -3.47 10.44 -2.69
CA PHE A 134 -2.93 10.48 -1.33
C PHE A 134 -3.95 11.01 -0.31
N ALA A 135 -4.75 12.01 -0.68
CA ALA A 135 -5.76 12.57 0.21
C ALA A 135 -6.84 11.54 0.55
N LEU A 136 -7.34 10.79 -0.44
CA LEU A 136 -8.29 9.71 -0.22
C LEU A 136 -7.73 8.63 0.71
N TYR A 137 -6.46 8.26 0.52
CA TYR A 137 -5.79 7.33 1.43
C TYR A 137 -5.80 7.86 2.87
N TRP A 138 -5.31 9.08 3.10
CA TRP A 138 -5.24 9.66 4.44
C TRP A 138 -6.60 9.90 5.09
N GLU A 139 -7.62 10.25 4.32
CA GLU A 139 -9.00 10.36 4.80
C GLU A 139 -9.50 9.00 5.30
N ASN A 140 -9.28 7.91 4.55
CA ASN A 140 -9.61 6.57 5.02
C ASN A 140 -8.83 6.19 6.30
N GLN A 141 -7.54 6.50 6.36
CA GLN A 141 -6.74 6.23 7.56
C GLN A 141 -7.20 7.07 8.77
N MET A 142 -7.67 8.30 8.54
CA MET A 142 -8.26 9.13 9.59
C MET A 142 -9.48 8.45 10.21
N ASP A 143 -10.35 7.89 9.38
CA ASP A 143 -11.56 7.20 9.83
C ASP A 143 -11.20 5.94 10.63
N VAL A 144 -10.26 5.13 10.14
CA VAL A 144 -9.76 3.92 10.82
C VAL A 144 -9.24 4.24 12.23
N TYR A 145 -8.36 5.23 12.36
CA TYR A 145 -7.80 5.58 13.67
C TYR A 145 -8.78 6.37 14.55
N SER A 146 -9.77 7.04 13.97
CA SER A 146 -10.87 7.64 14.73
C SER A 146 -11.76 6.56 15.32
N GLU A 147 -12.03 5.48 14.59
CA GLU A 147 -12.78 4.34 15.10
C GLU A 147 -12.03 3.64 16.23
N LEU A 148 -10.75 3.30 16.03
CA LEU A 148 -9.93 2.65 17.06
C LEU A 148 -9.90 3.45 18.37
N VAL A 149 -9.77 4.78 18.30
CA VAL A 149 -9.74 5.64 19.49
C VAL A 149 -11.10 5.73 20.20
N ASN A 150 -12.21 5.58 19.45
CA ASN A 150 -13.55 5.62 20.03
C ASN A 150 -14.10 4.22 20.41
N SER A 151 -13.38 3.16 20.05
CA SER A 151 -13.76 1.76 20.34
C SER A 151 -13.33 1.37 21.76
N PRO A 152 -14.24 0.88 22.63
CA PRO A 152 -13.89 0.44 23.98
C PRO A 152 -12.87 -0.71 24.01
N GLU A 153 -12.85 -1.53 22.97
CA GLU A 153 -11.97 -2.70 22.84
C GLU A 153 -10.72 -2.38 22.01
N ASN A 154 -10.63 -1.17 21.45
CA ASN A 154 -9.56 -0.76 20.56
C ASN A 154 -9.41 -1.68 19.33
N ASP A 155 -10.57 -2.11 18.82
CA ASP A 155 -10.71 -2.96 17.64
C ASP A 155 -11.65 -2.30 16.62
N LEU A 156 -11.41 -2.61 15.35
CA LEU A 156 -12.26 -2.21 14.23
C LEU A 156 -13.52 -3.10 14.16
N GLN A 157 -14.65 -2.49 13.81
CA GLN A 157 -15.90 -3.19 13.51
C GLN A 157 -15.76 -4.07 12.26
N ASP A 158 -15.07 -3.56 11.23
CA ASP A 158 -14.69 -4.31 10.05
C ASP A 158 -13.15 -4.38 9.94
N PRO A 159 -12.54 -5.55 10.13
CA PRO A 159 -11.09 -5.71 10.02
C PRO A 159 -10.53 -5.33 8.64
N THR A 160 -11.34 -5.32 7.59
CA THR A 160 -10.90 -4.95 6.24
C THR A 160 -10.66 -3.45 6.08
N ASP A 161 -11.26 -2.61 6.93
CA ASP A 161 -11.03 -1.16 6.90
C ASP A 161 -9.56 -0.81 7.18
N ALA A 162 -8.80 -1.68 7.85
CA ALA A 162 -7.37 -1.50 8.11
C ALA A 162 -6.51 -1.30 6.84
N VAL A 163 -6.93 -1.87 5.70
CA VAL A 163 -6.22 -1.75 4.42
C VAL A 163 -6.93 -0.86 3.40
N LYS A 164 -8.01 -0.21 3.81
CA LYS A 164 -8.82 0.61 2.93
C LYS A 164 -8.02 1.79 2.37
N GLY A 165 -8.14 1.97 1.06
CA GLY A 165 -7.44 3.04 0.34
C GLY A 165 -5.95 2.79 0.09
N MET A 166 -5.39 1.64 0.51
CA MET A 166 -3.97 1.32 0.24
C MET A 166 -3.66 1.28 -1.26
N GLY A 167 -4.57 0.77 -2.08
CA GLY A 167 -4.43 0.76 -3.54
C GLY A 167 -4.32 2.17 -4.13
N ASP A 168 -5.01 3.17 -3.56
CA ASP A 168 -4.91 4.56 -4.00
C ASP A 168 -3.54 5.15 -3.62
N TYR A 169 -3.04 4.87 -2.41
CA TYR A 169 -1.68 5.23 -2.00
C TYR A 169 -0.63 4.65 -2.97
N TYR A 170 -0.67 3.35 -3.24
CA TYR A 170 0.28 2.73 -4.17
C TYR A 170 0.12 3.23 -5.61
N THR A 171 -1.09 3.61 -6.01
CA THR A 171 -1.32 4.25 -7.31
C THR A 171 -0.65 5.62 -7.37
N ALA A 172 -0.76 6.42 -6.30
CA ALA A 172 -0.14 7.73 -6.20
C ALA A 172 1.40 7.64 -6.28
N GLU A 173 1.99 6.69 -5.54
CA GLU A 173 3.42 6.37 -5.57
C GLU A 173 3.88 5.95 -6.97
N ALA A 174 3.16 5.02 -7.60
CA ALA A 174 3.48 4.55 -8.95
C ALA A 174 3.41 5.70 -9.98
N GLN A 175 2.41 6.59 -9.84
CA GLN A 175 2.26 7.77 -10.67
C GLN A 175 3.41 8.76 -10.52
N LEU A 176 3.75 9.13 -9.27
CA LEU A 176 4.83 10.06 -9.00
C LEU A 176 6.17 9.52 -9.50
N LYS A 177 6.44 8.23 -9.26
CA LYS A 177 7.64 7.55 -9.76
C LYS A 177 7.71 7.55 -11.28
N HIS A 178 6.59 7.27 -11.97
CA HIS A 178 6.55 7.31 -13.42
C HIS A 178 6.80 8.73 -13.94
N TRP A 179 6.11 9.72 -13.38
CA TRP A 179 6.23 11.12 -13.76
C TRP A 179 7.68 11.62 -13.65
N LYS A 180 8.33 11.34 -12.52
CA LYS A 180 9.75 11.65 -12.30
C LYS A 180 10.69 11.04 -13.35
N SER A 181 10.33 9.87 -13.89
CA SER A 181 11.16 9.21 -14.90
C SER A 181 11.05 9.85 -16.29
N GLN A 182 9.99 10.63 -16.54
CA GLN A 182 9.79 11.39 -17.78
C GLN A 182 10.53 12.72 -17.80
N GLN A 183 10.95 13.25 -16.64
CA GLN A 183 11.65 14.54 -16.52
C GLN A 183 13.17 14.46 -16.76
N LYS A 184 13.64 13.37 -17.37
CA LYS A 184 15.06 13.10 -17.63
C LYS A 184 15.50 13.53 -19.03
#